data_AF-A0A7K1D126-F1
#
_entry.id   AF-A0A7K1D126-F1
#
_cell.length_a   1.000
_cell.length_b   1.000
_cell.length_c   1.000
_cell.angle_alpha   90.00
_cell.angle_beta   90.00
_cell.angle_gamma   90.00
#
_symmetry.space_group_name_H-M   'P 1'
#
loop_
_entity.id
_entity.type
_entity.pdbx_description
1 polymer ?
#
loop_
_entity_poly.entity_id
_entity_poly.type
_entity_poly.pdbx_seq_one_letter_code
_entity_poly.pdbx_strand_id
1 'polypeptide(L)'
;IDEAQNLERPVLLTALSRLGEGSRVVLTHDVAQRDNLRVGRHDGIITVIEALRGHPIFGHVTLTRSERSEIAAVVTELLDGPLDS
;
A
#
# COMPACT_ATOMS: atom_id res chain seq x y z
N ILE A 1 0.86 -8.40 1.85
CA ILE A 1 -0.48 -7.91 1.45
C ILE A 1 -0.23 -6.64 0.67
N ASP A 2 -0.59 -6.66 -0.59
CA ASP A 2 -0.37 -5.52 -1.47
C ASP A 2 -1.56 -4.58 -1.47
N GLU A 3 -1.31 -3.32 -1.82
CA GLU A 3 -2.31 -2.24 -1.90
C GLU A 3 -3.21 -2.15 -0.65
N ALA A 4 -2.59 -2.22 0.54
CA ALA A 4 -3.30 -2.28 1.81
C ALA A 4 -4.15 -1.04 2.10
N GLN A 5 -3.98 0.06 1.36
CA GLN A 5 -4.89 1.21 1.39
C GLN A 5 -6.33 0.85 0.96
N ASN A 6 -6.50 -0.23 0.18
CA ASN A 6 -7.82 -0.71 -0.25
C ASN A 6 -8.53 -1.54 0.83
N LEU A 7 -7.87 -1.85 1.94
CA LEU A 7 -8.41 -2.73 2.98
C LEU A 7 -8.91 -1.95 4.20
N GLU A 8 -10.07 -2.36 4.71
CA GLU A 8 -10.61 -1.83 5.95
C GLU A 8 -9.87 -2.38 7.19
N ARG A 9 -9.91 -1.63 8.29
CA ARG A 9 -9.27 -2.01 9.56
C ARG A 9 -9.67 -3.41 10.06
N PRO A 10 -10.95 -3.84 10.05
CA PRO A 10 -11.32 -5.17 10.54
C PRO A 10 -10.73 -6.31 9.70
N VAL A 11 -10.56 -6.08 8.39
CA VAL A 11 -9.94 -7.05 7.47
C VAL A 11 -8.46 -7.20 7.78
N LEU A 12 -7.74 -6.07 7.93
CA LEU A 12 -6.33 -6.08 8.34
C LEU A 12 -6.15 -6.74 9.70
N LEU A 13 -7.01 -6.43 10.69
CA LEU A 13 -6.96 -7.05 12.01
C LEU A 13 -7.14 -8.57 11.93
N THR A 14 -8.09 -9.04 11.12
CA THR A 14 -8.34 -10.48 10.94
C THR A 14 -7.13 -11.17 10.32
N ALA A 15 -6.48 -10.56 9.32
CA ALA A 15 -5.29 -11.11 8.71
C ALA A 15 -4.10 -11.13 9.67
N LEU A 16 -3.83 -10.02 10.36
CA LEU A 16 -2.68 -9.86 11.25
C LEU A 16 -2.79 -10.70 12.52
N SER A 17 -4.00 -10.89 13.07
CA SER A 17 -4.21 -11.68 14.29
C SER A 17 -4.10 -13.20 14.07
N ARG A 18 -4.00 -13.65 12.82
CA ARG A 18 -3.87 -15.05 12.44
C ARG A 18 -2.45 -15.47 12.07
N LEU A 19 -1.46 -14.57 12.22
CA LEU A 19 -0.06 -14.89 11.94
C LEU A 19 0.48 -15.88 12.97
N GLY A 20 1.08 -16.97 12.47
CA GLY A 20 1.70 -17.99 13.32
C GLY A 20 3.06 -17.55 13.85
N GLU A 21 3.55 -18.27 14.86
CA GLU A 21 4.90 -18.07 15.40
C GLU A 21 5.97 -18.18 14.30
N GLY A 22 6.99 -17.33 14.36
CA GLY A 22 8.06 -17.27 13.35
C GLY A 22 7.66 -16.67 11.99
N SER A 23 6.39 -16.33 11.80
CA SER A 23 5.92 -15.72 10.55
C SER A 23 6.25 -14.23 10.47
N ARG A 24 6.39 -13.74 9.24
CA ARG A 24 6.54 -12.31 8.95
C ARG A 24 5.49 -11.91 7.91
N VAL A 25 4.97 -10.70 8.03
CA VAL A 25 4.07 -10.10 7.04
C VAL A 25 4.65 -8.77 6.59
N VAL A 26 4.49 -8.47 5.30
CA VAL A 26 4.80 -7.16 4.74
C VAL A 26 3.50 -6.59 4.17
N LEU A 27 3.18 -5.36 4.56
CA LEU A 27 2.06 -4.59 4.02
C LEU A 27 2.66 -3.48 3.16
N THR A 28 2.26 -3.40 1.90
CA THR A 28 2.61 -2.31 0.99
C THR A 28 1.38 -1.43 0.80
N HIS A 29 1.59 -0.12 0.72
CA HIS A 29 0.52 0.83 0.44
C HIS A 29 1.09 2.10 -0.23
N ASP A 30 0.25 2.77 -1.01
CA ASP A 30 0.56 4.06 -1.63
C ASP A 30 -0.19 5.20 -0.92
N VAL A 31 0.56 6.21 -0.45
CA VAL A 31 0.00 7.40 0.20
C VAL A 31 -0.71 8.32 -0.80
N ALA A 32 -0.23 8.40 -2.04
CA ALA A 32 -0.77 9.30 -3.06
C ALA A 32 -2.11 8.80 -3.61
N GLN A 33 -2.28 7.49 -3.80
CA GLN A 33 -3.58 6.90 -4.17
C GLN A 33 -4.66 7.17 -3.12
N ARG A 34 -4.28 7.23 -1.84
CA ARG A 34 -5.19 7.57 -0.75
C ARG A 34 -5.72 9.00 -0.85
N ASP A 35 -4.90 9.96 -1.27
CA ASP A 35 -5.32 11.37 -1.34
C ASP A 35 -6.38 11.63 -2.43
N ASN A 36 -6.45 10.77 -3.45
CA ASN A 36 -7.53 10.75 -4.44
C ASN A 36 -8.84 10.12 -3.90
N LEU A 37 -8.76 9.32 -2.83
CA LEU A 37 -9.92 8.67 -2.18
C LEU A 37 -10.58 9.57 -1.12
N ARG A 38 -10.46 10.90 -1.23
CA ARG A 38 -11.07 11.84 -0.28
C ARG A 38 -12.58 11.56 -0.14
N VAL A 39 -12.97 11.37 1.12
CA VAL A 39 -14.33 11.20 1.68
C VAL A 39 -14.71 9.75 2.02
N GLY A 40 -14.30 9.33 3.23
CA GLY A 40 -15.04 8.36 4.05
C GLY A 40 -14.51 6.93 4.11
N ARG A 41 -14.17 6.47 5.33
CA ARG A 41 -14.05 5.06 5.77
C ARG A 41 -12.88 4.18 5.30
N HIS A 42 -11.84 4.73 4.66
CA HIS A 42 -10.68 3.92 4.20
C HIS A 42 -9.34 4.23 4.92
N ASP A 43 -9.37 4.55 6.22
CA ASP A 43 -8.15 4.78 7.03
C ASP A 43 -7.60 3.50 7.69
N GLY A 44 -7.89 2.34 7.11
CA GLY A 44 -7.60 1.04 7.70
C GLY A 44 -6.10 0.86 8.00
N ILE A 45 -5.28 1.00 6.96
CA ILE A 45 -3.82 0.85 7.09
C ILE A 45 -3.18 1.93 7.95
N ILE A 46 -3.65 3.18 7.87
CA ILE A 46 -3.13 4.29 8.68
C ILE A 46 -3.38 4.03 10.17
N THR A 47 -4.59 3.60 10.52
CA THR A 47 -4.92 3.27 11.91
C THR A 47 -4.04 2.13 12.45
N VAL A 48 -3.72 1.14 11.61
CA VAL A 48 -2.82 0.04 11.98
C VAL A 48 -1.39 0.53 12.18
N ILE A 49 -0.88 1.37 11.27
CA ILE A 49 0.47 1.95 11.37
C ILE A 49 0.61 2.77 12.65
N GLU A 50 -0.35 3.65 12.96
CA GLU A 50 -0.32 4.46 14.18
C GLU A 50 -0.44 3.61 15.44
N ALA A 51 -1.30 2.58 15.44
CA ALA A 51 -1.47 1.70 16.59
C ALA A 51 -0.23 0.85 16.89
N LEU A 52 0.57 0.51 15.88
CA LEU A 52 1.78 -0.31 16.02
C LEU A 52 3.07 0.52 16.11
N ARG A 53 2.98 1.85 15.95
CA ARG A 53 4.13 2.76 15.99
C ARG A 53 4.87 2.62 17.32
N GLY A 54 6.17 2.38 17.25
CA GLY A 54 7.04 2.20 18.43
C GLY A 54 7.03 0.80 19.04
N HIS A 55 6.23 -0.14 18.51
CA HIS A 55 6.24 -1.52 18.97
C HIS A 55 7.50 -2.26 18.46
N PRO A 56 8.22 -3.05 19.28
CA PRO A 56 9.52 -3.62 18.93
C PRO A 56 9.51 -4.59 17.74
N ILE A 57 8.36 -5.20 17.43
CA ILE A 57 8.20 -6.13 16.30
C ILE A 57 7.59 -5.47 15.05
N PHE A 58 7.37 -4.15 15.08
CA PHE A 58 6.81 -3.39 13.97
C PHE A 58 7.87 -2.48 13.33
N GLY A 59 7.90 -2.48 12.00
CA GLY A 59 8.71 -1.55 11.22
C GLY A 59 7.84 -0.91 10.14
N HIS A 60 8.03 0.39 9.92
CA HIS A 60 7.40 1.12 8.83
C HIS A 60 8.48 1.85 8.04
N VAL A 61 8.52 1.61 6.73
CA VAL A 61 9.50 2.18 5.81
C VAL A 61 8.75 2.90 4.70
N THR A 62 9.07 4.17 4.50
CA THR A 62 8.55 4.96 3.38
C THR A 62 9.59 4.96 2.26
N LEU A 63 9.21 4.42 1.10
CA LEU A 63 10.03 4.49 -0.11
C LEU A 63 9.77 5.84 -0.80
N THR A 64 10.81 6.64 -0.98
CA THR A 64 10.71 8.00 -1.56
C THR A 64 11.20 8.07 -3.00
N ARG A 65 11.97 7.08 -3.46
CA ARG A 65 12.47 6.98 -4.84
C ARG A 65 11.64 5.96 -5.60
N SER A 66 11.03 6.40 -6.69
CA SER A 66 10.39 5.52 -7.66
C SER A 66 11.43 5.08 -8.70
N GLU A 67 11.43 3.80 -9.05
CA GLU A 67 12.18 3.29 -10.19
C GLU A 67 11.17 2.72 -11.20
N ARG A 68 11.27 3.18 -12.46
CA ARG A 68 10.43 2.72 -13.56
C ARG A 68 11.26 1.83 -14.47
N SER A 69 10.78 0.62 -14.75
CA SER A 69 11.44 -0.27 -15.71
C SER A 69 11.30 0.27 -17.13
N GLU A 70 12.23 -0.11 -18.01
CA GLU A 70 12.16 0.20 -19.45
C GLU A 70 10.84 -0.29 -20.06
N ILE A 71 10.39 -1.49 -19.65
CA ILE A 71 9.09 -2.04 -20.06
C ILE A 71 7.93 -1.12 -19.66
N ALA A 72 7.92 -0.61 -18.41
CA ALA A 72 6.85 0.28 -17.96
C ALA A 72 6.85 1.60 -18.73
N ALA A 73 8.02 2.12 -19.11
CA ALA A 73 8.11 3.31 -19.96
C ALA A 73 7.53 3.05 -21.36
N VAL A 74 7.89 1.94 -22.00
CA VAL A 74 7.38 1.53 -23.32
C VAL A 74 5.86 1.31 -23.28
N VAL A 75 5.34 0.65 -22.25
CA VAL A 75 3.89 0.43 -22.10
C VAL A 75 3.13 1.75 -21.97
N THR A 76 3.64 2.71 -21.17
CA THR A 76 3.04 4.04 -21.07
C THR A 76 3.06 4.76 -22.41
N GLU A 77 4.17 4.72 -23.15
CA GLU A 77 4.27 5.33 -24.48
C GLU A 77 3.24 4.76 -25.46
N LEU A 78 3.09 3.44 -25.50
CA LEU A 78 2.20 2.76 -26.45
C LEU A 78 0.71 2.87 -26.12
N LEU A 79 0.34 2.95 -24.84
CA LEU A 79 -1.06 2.85 -24.39
C LEU A 79 -1.65 4.16 -23.85
N ASP A 80 -0.80 5.09 -23.41
CA ASP A 80 -1.21 6.40 -22.86
C ASP A 80 -0.77 7.57 -23.75
N GLY A 81 -0.08 7.28 -24.86
CA GLY A 81 0.17 8.23 -25.93
C GLY A 81 -1.15 8.65 -26.62
N PRO A 82 -1.22 9.86 -27.21
CA PRO A 82 -2.39 10.27 -27.97
C PRO A 82 -2.68 9.22 -29.04
N LEU A 83 -3.92 8.73 -29.10
CA LEU A 83 -4.38 7.97 -30.25
C LEU A 83 -4.20 8.87 -31.47
N ASP A 84 -3.23 8.55 -32.33
CA ASP A 84 -3.13 9.17 -33.63
C ASP A 84 -4.49 8.95 -34.32
N SER A 85 -5.21 10.07 -34.53
CA SER A 85 -6.51 10.15 -35.17
C SER A 85 -6.44 9.86 -36.66
#